data_AF-Q9F2D5-F1
#
_entry.id   AF-Q9F2D5-F1
#
_cell.length_a   1.000
_cell.length_b   1.000
_cell.length_c   1.000
_cell.angle_alpha   90.00
_cell.angle_beta   90.00
_cell.angle_gamma   90.00
#
_symmetry.space_group_name_H-M   'P 1'
#
loop_
_entity.id
_entity.type
_entity.pdbx_description
1 polymer ?
#
loop_
_entity_poly.entity_id
_entity_poly.type
_entity_poly.pdbx_seq_one_letter_code
_entity_poly.pdbx_strand_id
1 'polypeptide(L)'
;AAHIPSSEIGSGYFQETHPQELFRECSHYCELVSSPEQIPQVLAIAMRKAVLNRGVSVVVLPGDVALKPAPENAVTHWYHAPLPVVTPAEEELKKLAQLLRY
;
A
#
# COMPACT_ATOMS: atom_id res chain seq x y z
N ALA A 1 2.82 -6.94 -8.10
CA ALA A 1 2.60 -8.12 -8.94
C ALA A 1 2.46 -7.66 -10.39
N ALA A 2 3.09 -8.35 -11.35
CA ALA A 2 2.91 -8.05 -12.77
C ALA A 2 1.51 -8.49 -13.19
N HIS A 3 0.77 -7.60 -13.85
CA HIS A 3 -0.58 -7.89 -14.34
C HIS A 3 -0.60 -7.97 -15.86
N ILE A 4 -1.61 -8.66 -16.39
CA ILE A 4 -1.87 -8.73 -17.84
C ILE A 4 -2.10 -7.34 -18.43
N PRO A 5 -1.96 -7.15 -19.76
CA PRO A 5 -2.26 -5.87 -20.39
C PRO A 5 -3.66 -5.39 -20.03
N SER A 6 -3.79 -4.09 -19.75
CA SER A 6 -5.06 -3.51 -19.27
C SER A 6 -6.25 -3.72 -20.21
N SER A 7 -6.01 -3.82 -21.52
CA SER A 7 -7.03 -4.10 -22.55
C SER A 7 -7.62 -5.50 -22.48
N GLU A 8 -6.91 -6.45 -21.86
CA GLU A 8 -7.28 -7.86 -21.79
C GLU A 8 -7.93 -8.24 -20.46
N ILE A 9 -8.13 -7.28 -19.55
CA ILE A 9 -8.81 -7.52 -18.27
C ILE A 9 -10.30 -7.74 -18.53
N GLY A 10 -10.84 -8.85 -18.03
CA GLY A 10 -12.23 -9.28 -18.17
C GLY A 10 -12.52 -10.14 -19.40
N SER A 11 -11.51 -10.51 -20.20
CA SER A 11 -11.69 -11.29 -21.43
C SER A 11 -11.46 -12.80 -21.28
N GLY A 12 -10.99 -13.26 -20.11
CA GLY A 12 -10.54 -14.63 -19.89
C GLY A 12 -9.15 -14.88 -20.48
N TYR A 13 -8.29 -13.86 -20.49
CA TYR A 13 -6.98 -13.90 -21.14
C TYR A 13 -6.06 -14.93 -20.50
N PHE A 14 -5.08 -15.42 -21.27
CA PHE A 14 -4.10 -16.38 -20.74
C PHE A 14 -3.31 -15.75 -19.59
N GLN A 15 -3.31 -16.41 -18.42
CA GLN A 15 -2.74 -15.92 -17.15
C GLN A 15 -3.50 -14.75 -16.49
N GLU A 16 -4.74 -14.49 -16.93
CA GLU A 16 -5.61 -13.57 -16.21
C GLU A 16 -5.87 -14.06 -14.79
N THR A 17 -5.51 -13.21 -13.84
CA THR A 17 -5.79 -13.39 -12.41
C THR A 17 -6.30 -12.06 -11.88
N HIS A 18 -6.82 -12.04 -10.66
CA HIS A 18 -7.22 -10.80 -9.98
C HIS A 18 -6.31 -10.56 -8.75
N PRO A 19 -5.03 -10.15 -8.92
CA PRO A 19 -4.10 -9.95 -7.81
C PRO A 19 -4.62 -8.98 -6.75
N GLN A 20 -5.43 -8.00 -7.15
CA GLN A 20 -6.06 -7.05 -6.25
C GLN A 20 -6.97 -7.70 -5.20
N GLU A 21 -7.60 -8.82 -5.54
CA GLU A 21 -8.44 -9.60 -4.62
C GLU A 21 -7.62 -10.65 -3.88
N LEU A 22 -6.68 -11.31 -4.58
CA LEU A 22 -5.85 -12.36 -4.01
C LEU A 22 -4.97 -11.88 -2.84
N PHE A 23 -4.41 -10.67 -2.94
CA PHE A 23 -3.53 -10.14 -1.89
C PHE A 23 -4.24 -9.26 -0.87
N ARG A 24 -5.56 -9.15 -0.94
CA ARG A 24 -6.33 -8.25 -0.09
C ARG A 24 -6.25 -8.61 1.40
N GLU A 25 -6.29 -9.90 1.72
CA GLU A 25 -6.26 -10.38 3.10
C GLU A 25 -4.87 -10.27 3.74
N CYS A 26 -3.81 -10.43 2.93
CA CYS A 26 -2.43 -10.41 3.41
C CYS A 26 -1.73 -9.05 3.22
N SER A 27 -2.47 -7.97 2.94
CA SER A 27 -1.88 -6.64 2.75
C SER A 27 -2.71 -5.52 3.38
N HIS A 28 -2.05 -4.45 3.81
CA HIS A 28 -2.68 -3.22 4.31
C HIS A 28 -3.11 -2.27 3.18
N TYR A 29 -2.65 -2.55 1.96
CA TYR A 29 -2.94 -1.79 0.76
C TYR A 29 -2.76 -2.69 -0.46
N CYS A 30 -3.75 -2.75 -1.34
CA CYS A 30 -3.69 -3.51 -2.57
C CYS A 30 -4.47 -2.77 -3.65
N GLU A 31 -3.77 -2.16 -4.61
CA GLU A 31 -4.41 -1.34 -5.64
C GLU A 31 -3.83 -1.62 -7.03
N LEU A 32 -4.67 -1.48 -8.06
CA LEU A 32 -4.34 -1.58 -9.47
C LEU A 32 -4.03 -0.20 -10.06
N VAL A 33 -2.90 -0.08 -10.74
CA VAL A 33 -2.50 1.13 -11.45
C VAL A 33 -3.00 1.05 -12.89
N SER A 34 -4.17 1.59 -13.16
CA SER A 34 -4.78 1.58 -14.50
C SER A 34 -4.30 2.74 -15.38
N SER A 35 -3.79 3.82 -14.78
CA SER A 35 -3.22 4.98 -15.48
C SER A 35 -1.86 5.38 -14.89
N PRO A 36 -0.86 5.78 -15.71
CA PRO A 36 0.44 6.26 -15.23
C PRO A 36 0.32 7.41 -14.23
N GLU A 37 -0.69 8.28 -14.38
CA GLU A 37 -0.95 9.41 -13.48
C GLU A 37 -1.20 9.00 -12.02
N GLN A 38 -1.62 7.76 -11.80
CA GLN A 38 -1.91 7.25 -10.46
C GLN A 38 -0.64 6.76 -9.75
N ILE A 39 0.44 6.47 -10.47
CA ILE A 39 1.64 5.86 -9.88
C ILE A 39 2.24 6.65 -8.71
N PRO A 40 2.35 7.99 -8.74
CA PRO A 40 3.02 8.71 -7.66
C PRO A 40 2.23 8.63 -6.36
N GLN A 41 0.90 8.73 -6.44
CA GLN A 41 0.03 8.69 -5.27
C GLN A 41 -0.13 7.26 -4.73
N VAL A 42 -0.36 6.29 -5.60
CA VAL A 42 -0.50 4.87 -5.22
C VAL A 42 0.78 4.37 -4.56
N LEU A 43 1.94 4.65 -5.15
CA LEU A 43 3.23 4.26 -4.59
C LEU A 43 3.51 4.96 -3.25
N ALA A 44 3.21 6.25 -3.15
CA ALA A 44 3.40 6.99 -1.90
C ALA A 44 2.56 6.42 -0.75
N ILE A 45 1.30 6.08 -1.01
CA ILE A 45 0.40 5.46 -0.01
C ILE A 45 0.89 4.05 0.33
N ALA A 46 1.22 3.23 -0.68
CA ALA A 46 1.70 1.87 -0.49
C ALA A 46 2.94 1.83 0.42
N MET A 47 3.94 2.67 0.14
CA MET A 47 5.17 2.75 0.92
C MET A 47 4.90 3.26 2.34
N ARG A 48 4.08 4.31 2.52
CA ARG A 48 3.75 4.84 3.85
C ARG A 48 3.05 3.79 4.70
N LYS A 49 2.06 3.10 4.14
CA LYS A 49 1.33 2.04 4.85
C LYS A 49 2.23 0.85 5.18
N ALA A 50 3.10 0.43 4.27
CA ALA A 50 4.00 -0.69 4.52
C ALA A 50 4.96 -0.39 5.68
N VAL A 51 5.55 0.82 5.70
CA VAL A 51 6.52 1.24 6.71
C VAL A 51 5.85 1.56 8.05
N LEU A 52 4.81 2.40 8.06
CA LEU A 52 4.20 2.88 9.30
C LEU A 52 3.32 1.82 9.99
N ASN A 53 2.60 0.99 9.21
CA ASN A 53 1.77 -0.08 9.76
C ASN A 53 2.53 -1.40 9.91
N ARG A 54 3.83 -1.43 9.53
CA ARG A 54 4.70 -2.60 9.64
C ARG A 54 4.10 -3.85 8.99
N GLY A 55 3.71 -3.75 7.72
CA GLY A 55 3.14 -4.87 6.98
C GLY A 55 3.28 -4.75 5.48
N VAL A 56 2.53 -5.56 4.75
CA VAL A 56 2.66 -5.68 3.29
C VAL A 56 1.75 -4.65 2.59
N SER A 57 2.27 -4.02 1.55
CA SER A 57 1.49 -3.28 0.56
C SER A 57 1.77 -3.85 -0.82
N VAL A 58 0.73 -4.04 -1.63
CA VAL A 58 0.80 -4.57 -2.97
C VAL A 58 0.38 -3.49 -3.96
N VAL A 59 1.24 -3.24 -4.93
CA VAL A 59 0.90 -2.45 -6.12
C VAL A 59 0.83 -3.41 -7.30
N VAL A 60 -0.32 -3.43 -7.95
CA VAL A 60 -0.58 -4.22 -9.16
C VAL A 60 -0.37 -3.30 -10.35
N LEU A 61 0.62 -3.62 -11.19
CA LEU A 61 1.02 -2.78 -12.31
C LEU A 61 0.89 -3.58 -13.62
N PRO A 62 -0.05 -3.22 -14.50
CA PRO A 62 -0.15 -3.78 -15.85
C PRO A 62 1.13 -3.51 -16.65
N GLY A 63 1.55 -4.50 -17.44
CA GLY A 63 2.77 -4.37 -18.25
C GLY A 63 2.73 -3.21 -19.25
N ASP A 64 1.57 -2.94 -19.85
CA ASP A 64 1.37 -1.83 -20.79
C ASP A 64 1.44 -0.46 -20.10
N VAL A 65 1.00 -0.37 -18.84
CA VAL A 65 1.09 0.86 -18.04
C VAL A 65 2.52 1.10 -17.55
N ALA A 66 3.25 0.02 -17.20
CA ALA A 66 4.65 0.10 -16.79
C ALA A 66 5.57 0.66 -17.89
N LEU A 67 5.21 0.48 -19.16
CA LEU A 67 5.96 0.96 -20.32
C LEU A 67 5.62 2.39 -20.72
N LYS A 68 4.56 2.98 -20.16
CA LYS A 68 4.19 4.39 -20.43
C LYS A 68 5.08 5.34 -19.64
N PRO A 69 5.31 6.57 -20.15
CA PRO A 69 6.05 7.58 -19.40
C PRO A 69 5.34 7.88 -18.07
N ALA A 70 6.12 7.98 -17.00
CA ALA A 70 5.63 8.47 -15.73
C ALA A 70 5.28 9.97 -15.83
N PRO A 71 4.39 10.49 -14.98
CA PRO A 71 4.04 11.91 -14.97
C PRO A 71 5.28 12.79 -14.75
N GLU A 72 5.44 13.85 -15.55
CA GLU A 72 6.62 14.74 -15.48
C GLU A 72 6.75 15.45 -14.13
N ASN A 73 5.63 15.65 -13.44
CA ASN A 73 5.55 16.27 -12.11
C ASN A 73 5.71 15.26 -10.96
N ALA A 74 6.03 14.00 -11.24
CA ALA A 74 6.20 12.99 -10.21
C ALA A 74 7.43 13.28 -9.34
N VAL A 75 7.20 13.48 -8.05
CA VAL A 75 8.28 13.68 -7.07
C VAL A 75 8.83 12.31 -6.66
N THR A 76 10.10 12.06 -6.97
CA THR A 76 10.82 10.83 -6.57
C THR A 76 11.44 10.92 -5.18
N HIS A 77 11.50 12.12 -4.61
CA HIS A 77 12.06 12.34 -3.27
C HIS A 77 11.15 11.71 -2.21
N TRP A 78 11.73 10.85 -1.37
CA TRP A 78 11.04 10.19 -0.28
C TRP A 78 11.46 10.77 1.07
N TYR A 79 10.50 11.29 1.82
CA TYR A 79 10.70 11.68 3.21
C TYR A 79 10.48 10.47 4.13
N HIS A 80 11.52 10.10 4.88
CA HIS A 80 11.44 9.05 5.90
C HIS A 80 10.71 9.56 7.15
N ALA A 81 9.40 9.35 7.20
CA ALA A 81 8.60 9.69 8.37
C ALA A 81 8.90 8.72 9.54
N PRO A 82 9.40 9.21 10.69
CA PRO A 82 9.58 8.37 11.88
C PRO A 82 8.23 7.97 12.47
N LEU A 83 8.21 6.87 13.24
CA LEU A 83 7.03 6.50 14.00
C LEU A 83 6.79 7.53 15.13
N PRO A 84 5.54 7.94 15.35
CA PRO A 84 5.21 8.80 16.49
C PRO A 84 5.40 8.03 17.80
N VAL A 85 5.71 8.76 18.87
CA VAL A 85 5.64 8.20 20.23
C VAL A 85 4.18 8.16 20.64
N VAL A 86 3.63 6.95 20.78
CA VAL A 86 2.23 6.74 21.19
C VAL A 86 2.22 6.22 22.62
N THR A 87 1.83 7.08 23.56
CA THR A 87 1.70 6.75 24.98
C THR A 87 0.24 6.84 25.42
N PRO A 88 -0.28 5.88 26.22
CA PRO A 88 -1.60 6.01 26.83
C PRO A 88 -1.72 7.24 27.72
N ALA A 89 -2.95 7.70 27.95
CA ALA A 89 -3.23 8.76 28.91
C ALA A 89 -2.78 8.35 30.33
N GLU A 90 -2.33 9.33 31.12
CA GLU A 90 -1.80 9.08 32.46
C GLU A 90 -2.81 8.38 33.39
N GLU A 91 -4.10 8.66 33.23
CA GLU A 91 -5.18 8.00 33.97
C GLU A 91 -5.25 6.49 33.70
N GLU A 92 -5.09 6.08 32.44
CA GLU A 92 -5.07 4.66 32.06
C GLU A 92 -3.82 3.95 32.60
N LEU A 93 -2.68 4.64 32.62
CA LEU A 93 -1.46 4.11 33.23
C LEU A 93 -1.63 3.90 34.74
N LYS A 94 -2.31 4.81 35.44
CA LYS A 94 -2.64 4.67 36.87
C LYS A 94 -3.58 3.49 37.12
N LYS A 95 -4.62 3.30 36.30
CA LYS A 95 -5.53 2.15 36.39
C LYS A 95 -4.77 0.83 36.19
N LEU A 96 -3.90 0.75 35.18
CA LEU A 96 -3.07 -0.44 34.93
C LEU A 96 -2.11 -0.73 36.09
N ALA A 97 -1.46 0.31 36.64
CA ALA A 97 -0.55 0.17 37.77
C ALA A 97 -1.26 -0.33 39.04
N GLN A 98 -2.53 0.04 39.25
CA GLN A 98 -3.35 -0.49 40.35
C GLN A 98 -3.73 -1.96 40.13
N LEU A 99 -4.05 -2.36 38.90
CA LEU A 99 -4.40 -3.75 38.57
C LEU A 99 -3.21 -4.69 38.81
N LEU A 100 -2.00 -4.32 38.36
CA LEU A 100 -0.78 -5.12 38.53
C LEU A 100 -0.28 -5.22 39.98
N ARG A 101 -0.83 -4.42 40.91
CA ARG A 101 -0.45 -4.42 42.33
C ARG A 101 -1.18 -5.46 43.18
N TYR A 102 -2.21 -6.11 42.63
CA TYR A 102 -2.87 -7.27 43.22
C TYR A 102 -2.16 -8.57 42.80
#